data_AF-A0A351L347-F1
#
_entry.id   AF-A0A351L347-F1
#
_cell.length_a   1.000
_cell.length_b   1.000
_cell.length_c   1.000
_cell.angle_alpha   90.00
_cell.angle_beta   90.00
_cell.angle_gamma   90.00
#
_symmetry.space_group_name_H-M   'P 1'
#
loop_
_entity.id
_entity.type
_entity.pdbx_description
1 polymer ?
#
loop_
_entity_poly.entity_id
_entity_poly.type
_entity_poly.pdbx_seq_one_letter_code
_entity_poly.pdbx_strand_id
1 'polypeptide(L)'
;MAKFKLCFLNIFLVFCILLAGCVDNNQRAFYKQVYSEMAATSTAKQELAKAVLLEAEIGNKYDLYLGNSIDMAVAPETEKKAKFVAWMQALLVREAGWKYVEGKYIDQLEANFSETELKELLNLAKQPLMKKLRQAEIQAYINTTGERRELLFKVWDGFNSGVFNPPPDVQR
;
A
#
# COMPACT_ATOMS: atom_id res chain seq x y z
N MET A 1 -14.20 -16.79 -27.90
CA MET A 1 -14.15 -17.38 -26.54
C MET A 1 -12.80 -17.21 -25.80
N ALA A 2 -11.85 -16.38 -26.28
CA ALA A 2 -10.54 -16.18 -25.62
C ALA A 2 -10.46 -14.92 -24.73
N LYS A 3 -11.25 -13.87 -25.01
CA LYS A 3 -11.22 -12.59 -24.26
C LYS A 3 -11.77 -12.69 -22.82
N PHE A 4 -12.66 -13.65 -22.57
CA PHE A 4 -13.25 -13.85 -21.24
C PHE A 4 -12.26 -14.55 -20.28
N LYS A 5 -11.35 -15.38 -20.79
CA LYS A 5 -10.36 -16.10 -19.96
C LYS A 5 -9.24 -15.20 -19.42
N LEU A 6 -8.87 -14.13 -20.14
CA LEU A 6 -7.80 -13.21 -19.71
C LEU A 6 -8.23 -12.32 -18.53
N CYS A 7 -9.46 -11.80 -18.54
CA CYS A 7 -10.00 -11.01 -17.42
C CYS A 7 -10.11 -11.83 -16.14
N PHE A 8 -10.53 -13.10 -16.24
CA PHE A 8 -10.62 -13.97 -15.06
C PHE A 8 -9.25 -14.30 -14.47
N LEU A 9 -8.21 -14.45 -15.29
CA LEU A 9 -6.86 -14.74 -14.81
C LEU A 9 -6.26 -13.56 -14.02
N ASN A 10 -6.47 -12.33 -14.49
CA ASN A 10 -5.99 -11.13 -13.79
C ASN A 10 -6.75 -10.87 -12.48
N ILE A 11 -8.05 -11.17 -12.42
CA ILE A 11 -8.84 -11.06 -11.17
C ILE A 11 -8.42 -12.14 -10.17
N PHE A 12 -8.13 -13.36 -10.64
CA PHE A 12 -7.71 -14.46 -9.78
C PHE A 12 -6.34 -14.21 -9.13
N LEU A 13 -5.42 -13.54 -9.83
CA LEU A 13 -4.09 -13.21 -9.32
C LEU A 13 -4.13 -12.16 -8.21
N VAL A 14 -5.02 -11.17 -8.31
CA VAL A 14 -5.30 -10.21 -7.22
C VAL A 14 -5.96 -10.90 -6.02
N PHE A 15 -6.84 -11.88 -6.26
CA PHE A 15 -7.51 -12.65 -5.21
C PHE A 15 -6.56 -13.60 -4.46
N CYS A 16 -5.57 -14.19 -5.14
CA CYS A 16 -4.55 -15.04 -4.51
C CYS A 16 -3.61 -14.28 -3.57
N ILE A 17 -3.35 -13.00 -3.83
CA ILE A 17 -2.53 -12.15 -2.93
C ILE A 17 -3.29 -11.84 -1.63
N LEU A 18 -4.63 -11.80 -1.66
CA LEU A 18 -5.47 -11.53 -0.48
C LEU A 18 -5.64 -12.75 0.45
N LEU A 19 -5.53 -13.98 -0.06
CA LEU A 19 -5.75 -15.20 0.72
C LEU A 19 -4.52 -15.71 1.49
N ALA A 20 -3.32 -15.20 1.20
CA ALA A 20 -2.09 -15.58 1.92
C ALA A 20 -2.01 -15.00 3.36
N GLY A 21 -2.97 -14.16 3.78
CA GLY A 21 -3.01 -13.55 5.12
C GLY A 21 -3.69 -14.38 6.22
N CYS A 22 -4.10 -15.62 5.95
CA CYS A 22 -4.86 -16.43 6.91
C CYS A 22 -4.04 -17.58 7.52
N VAL A 23 -2.97 -17.29 8.26
CA VAL A 23 -2.47 -18.18 9.32
C VAL A 23 -1.89 -17.33 10.44
N ASP A 24 -2.65 -17.12 11.53
CA ASP A 24 -2.20 -17.44 12.89
C ASP A 24 -3.25 -17.05 13.95
N ASN A 25 -4.05 -18.02 14.42
CA ASN A 25 -5.00 -17.83 15.52
C ASN A 25 -4.42 -18.30 16.87
N ASN A 26 -3.26 -18.96 16.87
CA ASN A 26 -2.65 -19.58 18.06
C ASN A 26 -1.70 -18.66 18.83
N GLN A 27 -1.15 -17.63 18.20
CA GLN A 27 -0.28 -16.64 18.87
C GLN A 27 -1.02 -15.81 19.93
N ARG A 28 -2.34 -15.60 19.78
CA ARG A 28 -3.16 -14.68 20.58
C ARG A 28 -3.25 -15.06 22.07
N ALA A 29 -3.01 -16.32 22.45
CA ALA A 29 -3.09 -16.78 23.83
C ALA A 29 -1.82 -16.49 24.66
N PHE A 30 -0.64 -16.46 24.02
CA PHE A 30 0.63 -16.21 24.70
C PHE A 30 0.86 -14.72 25.00
N TYR A 31 0.36 -13.83 24.13
CA TYR A 31 0.46 -12.37 24.32
C TYR A 31 -0.29 -11.86 25.56
N LYS A 32 -1.41 -12.49 25.92
CA LYS A 32 -2.31 -11.97 26.96
C LYS A 32 -1.71 -11.93 28.37
N GLN A 33 -0.72 -12.78 28.66
CA GLN A 33 -0.12 -12.91 29.98
C GLN A 33 1.12 -12.02 30.19
N VAL A 34 1.80 -11.63 29.10
CA VAL A 34 2.94 -10.69 29.13
C VAL A 34 2.46 -9.22 29.09
N TYR A 35 1.24 -8.96 28.60
CA TYR A 35 0.67 -7.62 28.40
C TYR A 35 0.30 -6.85 29.68
N SER A 36 0.06 -7.52 30.81
CA SER A 36 -0.56 -6.86 31.98
C SER A 36 0.38 -5.94 32.76
N GLU A 37 1.69 -6.06 32.58
CA GLU A 37 2.70 -5.22 33.27
C GLU A 37 3.35 -4.18 32.32
N MET A 38 3.19 -4.34 31.00
CA MET A 38 3.67 -3.43 29.94
C MET A 38 2.61 -2.44 29.40
N ALA A 39 1.34 -2.58 29.81
CA ALA A 39 0.20 -1.88 29.21
C ALA A 39 0.21 -0.34 29.36
N ALA A 40 0.78 0.20 30.45
CA ALA A 40 0.75 1.64 30.70
C ALA A 40 1.70 2.45 29.79
N THR A 41 2.86 1.90 29.44
CA THR A 41 3.84 2.51 28.52
C THR A 41 3.57 2.17 27.05
N SER A 42 3.02 0.99 26.76
CA SER A 42 2.65 0.57 25.39
C SER A 42 1.58 1.49 24.78
N THR A 43 0.59 1.93 25.56
CA THR A 43 -0.50 2.79 25.03
C THR A 43 0.03 4.17 24.59
N ALA A 44 0.92 4.79 25.36
CA ALA A 44 1.50 6.09 25.02
C ALA A 44 2.37 6.04 23.76
N LYS A 45 3.15 4.96 23.61
CA LYS A 45 4.02 4.74 22.44
C LYS A 45 3.22 4.44 21.18
N GLN A 46 2.13 3.68 21.30
CA GLN A 46 1.20 3.43 20.20
C GLN A 46 0.50 4.71 19.71
N GLU A 47 0.05 5.56 20.63
CA GLU A 47 -0.55 6.84 20.27
C GLU A 47 0.46 7.77 19.57
N LEU A 48 1.73 7.77 19.99
CA LEU A 48 2.79 8.50 19.30
C LEU A 48 3.04 7.93 17.89
N ALA A 49 3.14 6.61 17.73
CA ALA A 49 3.29 5.97 16.43
C ALA A 49 2.13 6.33 15.49
N LYS A 50 0.89 6.26 15.99
CA LYS A 50 -0.30 6.67 15.23
C LYS A 50 -0.25 8.14 14.82
N ALA A 51 0.14 9.03 15.75
CA ALA A 51 0.29 10.45 15.45
C ALA A 51 1.37 10.72 14.40
N VAL A 52 2.49 9.98 14.42
CA VAL A 52 3.52 10.06 13.38
C VAL A 52 2.95 9.67 12.02
N LEU A 53 2.27 8.52 11.93
CA LEU A 53 1.69 8.03 10.67
C LEU A 53 0.65 9.01 10.10
N LEU A 54 -0.19 9.59 10.96
CA LEU A 54 -1.18 10.59 10.60
C LEU A 54 -0.53 11.87 10.09
N GLU A 55 0.38 12.46 10.88
CA GLU A 55 1.07 13.70 10.50
C GLU A 55 1.97 13.53 9.28
N ALA A 56 2.48 12.32 9.03
CA ALA A 56 3.25 11.97 7.84
C ALA A 56 2.37 11.63 6.62
N GLU A 57 1.05 11.59 6.79
CA GLU A 57 0.05 11.23 5.76
C GLU A 57 0.31 9.86 5.12
N ILE A 58 0.83 8.91 5.90
CA ILE A 58 1.17 7.56 5.39
C ILE A 58 -0.07 6.85 4.87
N GLY A 59 -1.21 6.99 5.55
CA GLY A 59 -2.47 6.39 5.09
C GLY A 59 -2.93 6.92 3.73
N ASN A 60 -2.85 8.24 3.52
CA ASN A 60 -3.20 8.85 2.23
C ASN A 60 -2.29 8.34 1.10
N LYS A 61 -0.98 8.21 1.37
CA LYS A 61 -0.02 7.67 0.39
C LYS A 61 -0.30 6.20 0.10
N TYR A 62 -0.57 5.41 1.12
CA TYR A 62 -0.91 3.99 0.97
C TYR A 62 -2.12 3.82 0.05
N ASP A 63 -3.21 4.54 0.31
CA ASP A 63 -4.43 4.46 -0.49
C ASP A 63 -4.23 4.96 -1.93
N LEU A 64 -3.43 6.02 -2.10
CA LEU A 64 -3.04 6.50 -3.43
C LEU A 64 -2.25 5.44 -4.21
N TYR A 65 -1.27 4.81 -3.60
CA TYR A 65 -0.44 3.79 -4.26
C TYR A 65 -1.26 2.53 -4.55
N LEU A 66 -2.09 2.09 -3.61
CA LEU A 66 -3.00 0.97 -3.78
C LEU A 66 -3.96 1.20 -4.96
N GLY A 67 -4.62 2.36 -5.00
CA GLY A 67 -5.51 2.70 -6.11
C GLY A 67 -4.79 2.69 -7.46
N ASN A 68 -3.58 3.24 -7.53
CA ASN A 68 -2.81 3.30 -8.78
C ASN A 68 -2.29 1.94 -9.26
N SER A 69 -2.40 0.86 -8.48
CA SER A 69 -2.19 -0.49 -9.02
C SER A 69 -3.13 -0.83 -10.19
N ILE A 70 -4.29 -0.16 -10.27
CA ILE A 70 -5.25 -0.28 -11.39
C ILE A 70 -4.71 0.31 -12.69
N ASP A 71 -3.71 1.20 -12.65
CA ASP A 71 -3.13 1.81 -13.85
C ASP A 71 -2.57 0.76 -14.81
N MET A 72 -2.13 -0.40 -14.29
CA MET A 72 -1.62 -1.51 -15.09
C MET A 72 -2.72 -2.38 -15.72
N ALA A 73 -3.96 -2.28 -15.24
CA ALA A 73 -5.05 -3.14 -15.67
C ALA A 73 -5.89 -2.52 -16.80
N VAL A 74 -5.98 -1.19 -16.85
CA VAL A 74 -6.89 -0.48 -17.77
C VAL A 74 -6.29 0.85 -18.22
N ALA A 75 -6.06 1.00 -19.53
CA ALA A 75 -5.75 2.29 -20.13
C ALA A 75 -7.05 3.15 -20.26
N PRO A 76 -7.14 4.33 -19.63
CA PRO A 76 -8.33 5.17 -19.65
C PRO A 76 -8.42 6.00 -20.94
N GLU A 77 -8.43 5.33 -22.10
CA GLU A 77 -8.46 5.96 -23.44
C GLU A 77 -9.81 6.63 -23.77
N THR A 78 -10.84 6.34 -22.97
CA THR A 78 -12.18 6.93 -23.13
C THR A 78 -12.69 7.39 -21.77
N GLU A 79 -13.60 8.36 -21.79
CA GLU A 79 -14.24 8.87 -20.57
C GLU A 79 -14.90 7.74 -19.75
N LYS A 80 -15.54 6.78 -20.43
CA LYS A 80 -16.14 5.61 -19.78
C LYS A 80 -15.09 4.75 -19.07
N LYS A 81 -13.94 4.51 -19.69
CA LYS A 81 -12.82 3.77 -19.07
C LYS A 81 -12.22 4.56 -17.91
N ALA A 82 -12.08 5.89 -18.03
CA ALA A 82 -11.61 6.75 -16.96
C ALA A 82 -12.53 6.70 -15.72
N LYS A 83 -13.85 6.77 -15.92
CA LYS A 83 -14.84 6.61 -14.85
C LYS A 83 -14.76 5.24 -14.19
N PHE A 84 -14.57 4.18 -14.98
CA PHE A 84 -14.38 2.82 -14.45
C PHE A 84 -13.10 2.69 -13.62
N VAL A 85 -11.98 3.26 -14.08
CA VAL A 85 -10.71 3.29 -13.33
C VAL A 85 -10.90 4.00 -11.99
N ALA A 86 -11.50 5.18 -11.99
CA ALA A 86 -11.76 5.92 -10.74
C ALA A 86 -12.65 5.12 -9.78
N TRP A 87 -13.68 4.43 -10.29
CA TRP A 87 -14.53 3.56 -9.48
C TRP A 87 -13.74 2.38 -8.88
N MET A 88 -12.89 1.71 -9.67
CA MET A 88 -12.04 0.62 -9.20
C MET A 88 -11.04 1.08 -8.13
N GLN A 89 -10.41 2.24 -8.33
CA GLN A 89 -9.51 2.86 -7.36
C GLN A 89 -10.22 3.09 -6.02
N ALA A 90 -11.41 3.69 -6.05
CA ALA A 90 -12.21 3.91 -4.86
C ALA A 90 -12.66 2.61 -4.19
N LEU A 91 -13.02 1.59 -4.98
CA LEU A 91 -13.37 0.27 -4.47
C LEU A 91 -12.19 -0.37 -3.73
N LEU A 92 -10.98 -0.34 -4.29
CA LEU A 92 -9.79 -0.89 -3.64
C LEU A 92 -9.49 -0.19 -2.31
N VAL A 93 -9.52 1.15 -2.29
CA VAL A 93 -9.32 1.90 -1.04
C VAL A 93 -10.37 1.51 0.01
N ARG A 94 -11.63 1.31 -0.41
CA ARG A 94 -12.71 0.94 0.50
C ARG A 94 -12.55 -0.47 1.08
N GLU A 95 -12.14 -1.43 0.26
CA GLU A 95 -12.12 -2.86 0.62
C GLU A 95 -10.75 -3.36 1.10
N ALA A 96 -9.67 -2.66 0.78
CA ALA A 96 -8.29 -3.06 1.08
C ALA A 96 -7.35 -1.90 1.47
N GLY A 97 -7.90 -0.70 1.67
CA GLY A 97 -7.13 0.50 2.00
C GLY A 97 -6.58 0.54 3.44
N TRP A 98 -6.02 1.70 3.77
CA TRP A 98 -5.23 1.96 4.98
C TRP A 98 -5.85 1.42 6.27
N LYS A 99 -7.17 1.58 6.44
CA LYS A 99 -7.89 1.17 7.66
C LYS A 99 -7.72 -0.31 8.04
N TYR A 100 -7.38 -1.18 7.09
CA TYR A 100 -7.18 -2.60 7.36
C TYR A 100 -5.73 -2.95 7.74
N VAL A 101 -4.77 -2.09 7.40
CA VAL A 101 -3.33 -2.34 7.58
C VAL A 101 -2.68 -1.39 8.58
N GLU A 102 -3.34 -0.30 8.98
CA GLU A 102 -2.84 0.72 9.90
C GLU A 102 -2.21 0.10 11.16
N GLY A 103 -2.87 -0.88 11.78
CA GLY A 103 -2.35 -1.55 12.97
C GLY A 103 -0.96 -2.17 12.77
N LYS A 104 -0.68 -2.73 11.59
CA LYS A 104 0.64 -3.31 11.28
C LYS A 104 1.74 -2.26 11.17
N TYR A 105 1.39 -1.05 10.70
CA TYR A 105 2.34 0.06 10.65
C TYR A 105 2.61 0.60 12.06
N ILE A 106 1.59 0.66 12.92
CA ILE A 106 1.75 1.04 14.33
C ILE A 106 2.65 0.02 15.04
N ASP A 107 2.38 -1.28 14.89
CA ASP A 107 3.19 -2.35 15.49
C ASP A 107 4.67 -2.24 15.06
N GLN A 108 4.93 -1.94 13.79
CA GLN A 108 6.29 -1.77 13.28
C GLN A 108 7.00 -0.54 13.85
N LEU A 109 6.29 0.58 14.02
CA LEU A 109 6.87 1.76 14.67
C LEU A 109 7.12 1.53 16.16
N GLU A 110 6.21 0.85 16.85
CA GLU A 110 6.36 0.50 18.26
C GLU A 110 7.54 -0.45 18.49
N ALA A 111 7.75 -1.42 17.60
CA ALA A 111 8.84 -2.39 17.73
C ALA A 111 10.23 -1.78 17.46
N ASN A 112 10.34 -0.82 16.54
CA ASN A 112 11.64 -0.40 16.00
C ASN A 112 12.11 0.98 16.45
N PHE A 113 11.25 1.81 17.04
CA PHE A 113 11.60 3.16 17.48
C PHE A 113 11.37 3.30 18.97
N SER A 114 12.23 4.03 19.68
CA SER A 114 11.99 4.46 21.05
C SER A 114 10.91 5.56 21.11
N GLU A 115 10.37 5.83 22.29
CA GLU A 115 9.41 6.91 22.48
C GLU A 115 10.01 8.30 22.11
N THR A 116 11.29 8.52 22.43
CA THR A 116 12.01 9.75 22.09
C THR A 116 12.12 9.92 20.58
N GLU A 117 12.51 8.86 19.85
CA GLU A 117 12.60 8.90 18.39
C GLU A 117 11.22 9.14 17.75
N LEU A 118 10.15 8.55 18.28
CA LEU A 118 8.79 8.81 17.81
C LEU A 118 8.37 10.27 18.04
N LYS A 119 8.75 10.87 19.17
CA LYS A 119 8.51 12.31 19.43
C LYS A 119 9.30 13.20 18.47
N GLU A 120 10.56 12.86 18.19
CA GLU A 120 11.39 13.58 17.22
C GLU A 120 10.83 13.47 15.80
N LEU A 121 10.44 12.27 15.38
CA LEU A 121 9.78 12.04 14.10
C LEU A 121 8.47 12.81 13.99
N LEU A 122 7.66 12.84 15.05
CA LEU A 122 6.41 13.60 15.08
C LEU A 122 6.68 15.10 14.93
N ASN A 123 7.69 15.61 15.64
CA ASN A 123 8.09 17.01 15.52
C ASN A 123 8.56 17.34 14.10
N LEU A 124 9.40 16.48 13.51
CA LEU A 124 9.85 16.62 12.12
C LEU A 124 8.66 16.58 11.14
N ALA A 125 7.74 15.64 11.29
CA ALA A 125 6.57 15.49 10.42
C ALA A 125 5.64 16.71 10.46
N LYS A 126 5.60 17.42 11.59
CA LYS A 126 4.83 18.66 11.78
C LYS A 126 5.49 19.88 11.14
N GLN A 127 6.79 19.85 10.85
CA GLN A 127 7.48 21.01 10.29
C GLN A 127 6.90 21.41 8.92
N PRO A 128 6.65 22.71 8.68
CA PRO A 128 6.08 23.18 7.41
C PRO A 128 6.89 22.77 6.17
N LEU A 129 8.23 22.78 6.27
CA LEU A 129 9.10 22.36 5.17
C LEU A 129 8.93 20.88 4.84
N MET A 130 8.79 20.02 5.86
CA MET A 130 8.53 18.60 5.65
C MET A 130 7.15 18.36 5.04
N LYS A 131 6.13 19.10 5.47
CA LYS A 131 4.80 19.06 4.83
C LYS A 131 4.87 19.47 3.36
N LYS A 132 5.57 20.55 3.05
CA LYS A 132 5.78 21.03 1.67
C LYS A 132 6.53 20.00 0.82
N LEU A 133 7.58 19.38 1.35
CA LEU A 133 8.33 18.32 0.66
C LEU A 133 7.43 17.13 0.34
N ARG A 134 6.65 16.64 1.32
CA ARG A 134 5.74 15.51 1.10
C ARG A 134 4.65 15.82 0.07
N GLN A 135 4.05 17.01 0.13
CA GLN A 135 3.04 17.43 -0.85
C GLN A 135 3.64 17.52 -2.26
N ALA A 136 4.86 18.06 -2.39
CA ALA A 136 5.56 18.11 -3.67
C ALA A 136 5.84 16.69 -4.23
N GLU A 137 6.25 15.75 -3.38
CA GLU A 137 6.44 14.35 -3.78
C GLU A 137 5.14 13.67 -4.21
N ILE A 138 4.07 13.80 -3.43
CA ILE A 138 2.74 13.26 -3.79
C ILE A 138 2.27 13.85 -5.12
N GLN A 139 2.40 15.17 -5.29
CA GLN A 139 1.98 15.82 -6.53
C GLN A 139 2.84 15.37 -7.72
N ALA A 140 4.16 15.20 -7.55
CA ALA A 140 5.02 14.66 -8.58
C ALA A 140 4.62 13.22 -8.96
N TYR A 141 4.30 12.38 -7.97
CA TYR A 141 3.81 11.02 -8.19
C TYR A 141 2.49 10.99 -8.97
N ILE A 142 1.56 11.91 -8.67
CA ILE A 142 0.30 12.04 -9.41
C ILE A 142 0.56 12.54 -10.84
N ASN A 143 1.38 13.58 -11.01
CA ASN A 143 1.68 14.18 -12.30
C ASN A 143 2.37 13.21 -13.26
N THR A 144 3.16 12.27 -12.74
CA THR A 144 3.85 11.24 -13.53
C THR A 144 2.96 10.04 -13.90
N THR A 145 1.66 10.04 -13.55
CA THR A 145 0.76 8.89 -13.79
C THR A 145 0.69 8.46 -15.26
N GLY A 146 0.65 9.41 -16.20
CA GLY A 146 0.62 9.09 -17.63
C GLY A 146 1.88 8.36 -18.11
N GLU A 147 3.05 8.95 -17.83
CA GLU A 147 4.36 8.39 -18.17
C GLU A 147 4.61 7.05 -17.47
N ARG A 148 4.33 6.98 -16.16
CA ARG A 148 4.42 5.74 -15.38
C ARG A 148 3.59 4.63 -16.03
N ARG A 149 2.36 4.93 -16.44
CA ARG A 149 1.46 3.95 -17.07
C ARG A 149 2.03 3.45 -18.41
N GLU A 150 2.52 4.36 -19.25
CA GLU A 150 3.15 3.99 -20.54
C GLU A 150 4.34 3.05 -20.33
N LEU A 151 5.23 3.39 -19.40
CA LEU A 151 6.39 2.56 -19.06
C LEU A 151 5.98 1.19 -18.52
N LEU A 152 4.96 1.13 -17.66
CA LEU A 152 4.46 -0.14 -17.12
C LEU A 152 3.84 -1.03 -18.21
N PHE A 153 3.07 -0.45 -19.14
CA PHE A 153 2.56 -1.21 -20.30
C PHE A 153 3.68 -1.71 -21.19
N LYS A 154 4.70 -0.88 -21.44
CA LYS A 154 5.89 -1.30 -22.21
C LYS A 154 6.61 -2.47 -21.55
N VAL A 155 6.76 -2.46 -20.22
CA VAL A 155 7.35 -3.60 -19.48
C VAL A 155 6.48 -4.85 -19.61
N TRP A 156 5.17 -4.71 -19.40
CA TRP A 156 4.22 -5.81 -19.51
C TRP A 156 4.19 -6.43 -20.91
N ASP A 157 4.13 -5.62 -21.95
CA ASP A 157 4.13 -6.07 -23.34
C ASP A 157 5.48 -6.69 -23.72
N GLY A 158 6.59 -6.10 -23.25
CA GLY A 158 7.93 -6.65 -23.43
C GLY A 158 8.09 -8.04 -22.77
N PHE A 159 7.54 -8.24 -21.58
CA PHE A 159 7.54 -9.55 -20.93
C PHE A 159 6.73 -10.57 -21.73
N ASN A 160 5.51 -10.22 -22.13
CA ASN A 160 4.62 -11.13 -22.86
C ASN A 160 5.07 -11.41 -24.31
N SER A 161 5.89 -10.54 -24.89
CA SER A 161 6.48 -10.73 -26.23
C SER A 161 7.86 -11.39 -26.19
N GLY A 162 8.39 -11.72 -25.01
CA GLY A 162 9.71 -12.37 -24.87
C GLY A 162 10.90 -11.43 -25.02
N VAL A 163 10.70 -10.10 -24.97
CA VAL A 163 11.79 -9.12 -24.91
C VAL A 163 12.55 -9.24 -23.59
N PHE A 164 11.83 -9.53 -22.50
CA PHE A 164 12.42 -9.76 -21.18
C PHE A 164 12.33 -11.24 -20.84
N ASN A 165 13.48 -11.92 -20.84
CA ASN A 165 13.55 -13.31 -20.42
C ASN A 165 13.56 -13.40 -18.89
N PRO A 166 12.67 -14.20 -18.28
CA PRO A 166 12.76 -14.48 -16.86
C PRO A 166 14.10 -15.15 -16.52
N PRO A 167 14.65 -14.96 -15.32
CA PRO A 167 15.77 -15.76 -14.83
C PRO A 167 15.49 -17.28 -14.95
N PRO A 168 16.51 -18.13 -15.21
CA PRO A 168 16.29 -19.57 -15.42
C PRO A 168 15.59 -20.28 -14.25
N ASP A 169 15.77 -19.80 -13.02
CA ASP A 169 15.17 -20.33 -11.79
C ASP A 169 13.66 -20.04 -11.66
N VAL A 170 13.11 -19.15 -12.47
CA VAL A 170 11.66 -18.86 -12.51
C VAL A 170 10.98 -19.32 -13.81
N GLN A 171 11.75 -19.80 -14.79
CA GLN A 171 11.22 -20.45 -15.99
C GLN A 171 10.78 -21.88 -15.61
N ARG A 172 9.47 -22.10 -15.45
CA ARG A 172 8.89 -23.45 -15.24
C ARG A 172 8.78 -24.23 -16.53
#